data_AF-A0A930B1G3-F1
#
_entry.id   AF-A0A930B1G3-F1
#
_cell.length_a   1.000
_cell.length_b   1.000
_cell.length_c   1.000
_cell.angle_alpha   90.00
_cell.angle_beta   90.00
_cell.angle_gamma   90.00
#
_symmetry.space_group_name_H-M   'P 1'
#
loop_
_entity.id
_entity.type
_entity.pdbx_description
1 polymer ?
#
loop_
_entity_poly.entity_id
_entity_poly.type
_entity_poly.pdbx_seq_one_letter_code
_entity_poly.pdbx_strand_id
1 'polypeptide(L)' 'MIAMGSPKAGNHNDLYEIEEVLKEILTLLKEAEIEYKILFFNADKKFDSKSLRTCLGSKGIIANIKPNPRNGK' A
#
# COMPACT_ATOMS: atom_id res chain seq x y z
N MET A 1 -1.03 -0.11 19.26
CA MET A 1 -0.69 1.06 18.43
C MET A 1 -1.35 0.88 17.07
N ILE A 2 -1.83 1.96 16.45
CA ILE A 2 -2.43 1.96 15.11
C ILE A 2 -1.64 2.98 14.28
N ALA A 3 -1.24 2.61 13.07
CA ALA A 3 -0.68 3.53 12.08
C ALA A 3 -1.75 3.80 11.01
N MET A 4 -1.95 5.07 10.64
CA MET A 4 -2.94 5.48 9.65
C MET A 4 -2.33 6.55 8.76
N GLY A 5 -2.59 6.47 7.45
CA GLY A 5 -2.28 7.55 6.54
C GLY A 5 -3.41 8.57 6.48
N SER A 6 -3.14 9.69 5.83
CA SER A 6 -4.07 10.80 5.69
C SER A 6 -5.32 10.39 4.91
N PRO A 7 -6.52 10.82 5.34
CA PRO A 7 -7.76 10.50 4.64
C PRO A 7 -7.77 11.11 3.24
N LYS A 8 -8.37 10.39 2.28
CA LYS A 8 -8.56 10.85 0.90
C LYS A 8 -10.04 11.06 0.61
N ALA A 9 -10.33 12.10 -0.17
CA ALA A 9 -11.69 12.41 -0.59
C ALA A 9 -12.21 11.36 -1.60
N GLY A 10 -13.50 11.03 -1.52
CA GLY A 10 -14.12 9.95 -2.30
C GLY A 10 -14.30 10.23 -3.80
N ASN A 11 -13.90 11.39 -4.28
CA ASN A 11 -13.92 11.77 -5.70
C ASN A 11 -12.68 11.26 -6.47
N HIS A 12 -11.70 10.70 -5.78
CA HIS A 12 -10.49 10.14 -6.39
C HIS A 12 -10.60 8.62 -6.58
N ASN A 13 -9.80 8.06 -7.49
CA ASN A 13 -9.71 6.60 -7.66
C ASN A 13 -8.89 5.98 -6.51
N ASP A 14 -9.01 4.66 -6.35
CA ASP A 14 -8.38 3.92 -5.24
C ASP A 14 -6.84 4.03 -5.22
N LEU A 15 -6.20 4.24 -6.38
CA LEU A 15 -4.75 4.35 -6.50
C LEU A 15 -4.21 5.78 -6.31
N TYR A 16 -5.10 6.76 -6.17
CA TYR A 16 -4.70 8.15 -6.03
C TYR A 16 -3.86 8.35 -4.77
N GLU A 17 -2.60 8.76 -4.95
CA GLU A 17 -1.63 9.00 -3.88
C GLU A 17 -1.38 7.80 -2.94
N ILE A 18 -1.69 6.57 -3.38
CA ILE A 18 -1.57 5.37 -2.53
C ILE A 18 -0.14 5.16 -2.01
N GLU A 19 0.87 5.52 -2.81
CA GLU A 19 2.27 5.38 -2.43
C GLU A 19 2.68 6.37 -1.32
N GLU A 20 2.12 7.58 -1.34
CA GLU A 20 2.36 8.58 -0.28
C GLU A 20 1.63 8.17 1.01
N VAL A 21 0.38 7.71 0.91
CA VAL A 21 -0.37 7.17 2.07
C VAL A 21 0.36 5.98 2.68
N LEU A 22 0.87 5.07 1.85
CA LEU A 22 1.67 3.94 2.31
C LEU A 22 2.94 4.41 3.02
N LYS A 23 3.65 5.40 2.47
CA LYS A 23 4.86 5.97 3.07
C LYS A 23 4.58 6.61 4.43
N GLU A 24 3.46 7.29 4.61
CA GLU A 24 3.02 7.83 5.91
C GLU A 24 2.87 6.68 6.94
N ILE A 25 2.14 5.62 6.57
CA ILE A 25 1.92 4.46 7.44
C ILE A 25 3.26 3.78 7.80
N LEU A 26 4.12 3.54 6.82
CA LEU A 26 5.42 2.89 7.05
C LEU A 26 6.37 3.76 7.90
N THR A 27 6.27 5.08 7.80
CA THR A 27 7.04 6.01 8.63
C THR A 27 6.59 5.89 10.09
N LEU A 28 5.28 5.88 10.36
CA LEU A 28 4.74 5.67 11.70
C LEU A 28 5.16 4.31 12.30
N LEU A 29 5.11 3.24 11.50
CA LEU A 29 5.58 1.92 11.96
C LEU A 29 7.08 1.94 12.30
N LYS A 30 7.89 2.59 11.46
CA LYS A 30 9.33 2.71 11.69
C LYS A 30 9.66 3.52 12.95
N GLU A 31 8.96 4.64 13.18
CA GLU A 31 9.15 5.49 14.36
C GLU A 31 8.80 4.77 15.67
N ALA A 32 7.89 3.80 15.61
CA ALA A 32 7.56 2.96 16.74
C ALA A 32 8.35 1.65 16.80
N GLU A 33 9.40 1.51 15.99
CA GLU A 33 10.27 0.34 15.94
C GLU A 33 9.52 -0.97 15.60
N ILE A 34 8.41 -0.87 14.84
CA ILE A 34 7.66 -2.02 14.35
C ILE A 34 8.19 -2.43 12.98
N GLU A 35 8.78 -3.63 12.90
CA GLU A 35 9.23 -4.20 11.63
C GLU A 35 8.02 -4.57 10.75
N TYR A 36 8.09 -4.17 9.48
CA TYR A 36 7.02 -4.37 8.50
C TYR A 36 7.45 -5.20 7.30
N LYS A 37 8.75 -5.52 7.17
CA LYS A 37 9.21 -6.47 6.17
C LYS A 37 8.50 -7.81 6.36
N ILE A 38 8.19 -8.48 5.26
CA ILE A 38 7.50 -9.77 5.19
C ILE A 38 6.01 -9.68 5.60
N LEU A 39 5.48 -8.50 5.97
CA LEU A 39 4.04 -8.34 6.16
C LEU A 39 3.28 -8.47 4.84
N PHE A 40 2.02 -8.88 4.95
CA PHE A 40 1.09 -8.93 3.83
C PHE A 40 0.31 -7.62 3.72
N PHE A 41 0.33 -7.00 2.54
CA PHE A 41 -0.57 -5.91 2.19
C PHE A 41 -1.84 -6.50 1.58
N ASN A 42 -2.90 -6.58 2.38
CA ASN A 42 -4.21 -7.08 1.95
C ASN A 42 -5.02 -5.93 1.34
N ALA A 43 -5.39 -6.05 0.07
CA ALA A 43 -6.25 -5.06 -0.57
C ALA A 43 -7.12 -5.68 -1.66
N ASP A 44 -8.18 -4.96 -2.03
CA ASP A 44 -9.05 -5.37 -3.11
C ASP A 44 -8.37 -5.28 -4.48
N LYS A 45 -8.98 -5.86 -5.51
CA LYS A 45 -8.43 -5.85 -6.88
C LYS A 45 -8.25 -4.45 -7.47
N LYS A 46 -8.90 -3.40 -6.96
CA LYS A 46 -8.78 -2.05 -7.53
C LYS A 46 -7.44 -1.41 -7.19
N PHE A 47 -6.80 -1.82 -6.10
CA PHE A 47 -5.43 -1.44 -5.76
C PHE A 47 -4.36 -2.19 -6.56
N ASP A 48 -4.72 -3.17 -7.38
CA ASP A 48 -3.75 -3.89 -8.19
C ASP A 48 -3.18 -2.99 -9.30
N SER A 49 -1.93 -2.56 -9.12
CA SER A 49 -1.15 -1.82 -10.10
C SER A 49 0.31 -2.25 -10.07
N LYS A 50 1.02 -2.09 -11.19
CA LYS A 50 2.45 -2.37 -11.28
C LYS A 50 3.27 -1.48 -10.35
N SER A 51 2.92 -0.21 -10.22
CA SER A 51 3.65 0.74 -9.37
C SER A 51 3.52 0.36 -7.90
N LEU A 52 2.30 0.06 -7.43
CA LEU A 52 2.06 -0.34 -6.04
C LEU A 52 2.76 -1.67 -5.72
N ARG A 53 2.67 -2.67 -6.60
CA ARG A 53 3.40 -3.95 -6.41
C ARG A 53 4.90 -3.75 -6.33
N THR A 54 5.46 -2.91 -7.19
CA THR A 54 6.91 -2.57 -7.18
C THR A 54 7.29 -1.86 -5.89
N CYS A 55 6.48 -0.89 -5.47
CA CYS A 55 6.67 -0.16 -4.22
C CYS A 55 6.68 -1.10 -3.01
N LEU A 56 5.65 -1.96 -2.87
CA LEU A 56 5.55 -2.96 -1.80
C LEU A 56 6.76 -3.91 -1.82
N GLY A 57 7.13 -4.45 -2.98
CA GLY A 57 8.28 -5.34 -3.14
C GLY A 57 9.60 -4.68 -2.73
N SER A 58 9.81 -3.40 -3.10
CA SER A 58 11.00 -2.63 -2.70
C SER A 58 11.10 -2.39 -1.18
N LYS A 59 9.97 -2.49 -0.46
CA LYS A 59 9.90 -2.40 1.00
C LYS A 59 9.90 -3.76 1.69
N GLY A 60 10.00 -4.85 0.93
CA GLY A 60 9.92 -6.22 1.45
C GLY A 60 8.51 -6.62 1.90
N ILE A 61 7.47 -5.92 1.45
CA ILE A 61 6.07 -6.20 1.80
C ILE A 61 5.47 -7.10 0.71
N ILE A 62 4.77 -8.15 1.13
CA ILE A 62 4.16 -9.13 0.23
C ILE A 62 2.77 -8.62 -0.18
N ALA A 63 2.56 -8.38 -1.47
CA ALA A 63 1.27 -7.93 -1.97
C ALA A 63 0.27 -9.11 -2.00
N ASN A 64 -0.72 -9.10 -1.10
CA ASN A 64 -1.87 -10.02 -1.16
C ASN A 64 -3.06 -9.29 -1.79
N ILE A 65 -2.96 -9.10 -3.11
CA ILE A 65 -3.92 -8.35 -3.92
C ILE A 65 -4.36 -9.24 -5.08
N LYS A 66 -5.68 -9.39 -5.25
CA LYS A 66 -6.23 -10.12 -6.40
C LYS A 66 -5.83 -9.39 -7.71
N PRO A 67 -5.24 -10.09 -8.70
CA PRO A 67 -4.89 -9.49 -9.98
C PRO A 67 -6.09 -8.84 -10.67
N ASN A 68 -5.86 -7.66 -11.25
CA ASN A 68 -6.82 -6.88 -12.00
C ASN A 68 -6.47 -6.93 -13.48
N PRO A 69 -7.32 -7.53 -14.34
CA PRO A 69 -7.01 -7.72 -15.75
C PRO A 69 -6.87 -6.39 -16.54
N ARG A 70 -7.31 -5.26 -15.98
CA ARG A 70 -7.18 -3.94 -16.60
C ARG A 70 -5.87 -3.23 -16.27
N ASN A 71 -5.36 -3.41 -15.05
CA ASN A 71 -4.23 -2.64 -14.51
C ASN A 71 -2.99 -3.51 -14.15
N GLY A 72 -3.16 -4.83 -14.08
CA GLY A 72 -2.14 -5.81 -13.70
C GLY A 72 -1.30 -6.31 -14.87
N LYS A 73 -0.66 -5.40 -15.61
CA LYS A 73 0.43 -5.71 -16.56
C LYS A 73 1.77 -5.24 -16.01
#